data_AF-A0A8E2E5S6-F1
#
_entry.id   AF-A0A8E2E5S6-F1
#
_cell.length_a   1.000
_cell.length_b   1.000
_cell.length_c   1.000
_cell.angle_alpha   90.00
_cell.angle_beta   90.00
_cell.angle_gamma   90.00
#
_symmetry.space_group_name_H-M   'P 1'
#
loop_
_entity.id
_entity.type
_entity.pdbx_description
1 polymer ?
#
loop_
_entity_poly.entity_id
_entity_poly.type
_entity_poly.pdbx_seq_one_letter_code
_entity_poly.pdbx_strand_id
1 'polypeptide(L)'
;MTTSGDNNHGFWRTFRLEILQGPSDWVSQSAYDDPDEGTTQLSCLLQAISNTDAWEKISSLTSSTCGDVFWEAYDRPNSLDLATMENAFNNLGTLDVKVLNVSEQARFQISIGHLARFLNLATELTSLALCFQDPEIEDSTTYCNLHPDFRDLLHNVQWPKVQHLTLSTATKGMSLIRFLKNQASSLRHLEFGTYSLTWHGTWAGVIQELPRVLSLDRFDFFERSE
;
A
#
# COMPACT_ATOMS: atom_id res chain seq x y z
N MET A 1 -20.33 43.92 4.90
CA MET A 1 -18.85 43.90 4.84
C MET A 1 -18.37 43.24 6.13
N THR A 2 -18.22 41.91 6.11
CA THR A 2 -16.93 41.17 5.95
C THR A 2 -16.05 41.34 7.20
N THR A 3 -15.65 40.30 7.94
CA THR A 3 -15.61 38.84 7.71
C THR A 3 -15.51 38.12 9.06
N SER A 4 -16.30 37.06 9.26
CA SER A 4 -16.10 36.10 10.34
C SER A 4 -14.98 35.14 9.92
N GLY A 5 -13.82 35.24 10.54
CA GLY A 5 -12.77 34.25 10.40
C GLY A 5 -12.50 33.68 11.78
N ASP A 6 -13.16 32.56 12.13
CA ASP A 6 -12.70 31.73 13.27
C ASP A 6 -13.38 30.36 13.43
N ASN A 7 -13.74 29.67 12.33
CA ASN A 7 -14.34 28.32 12.44
C ASN A 7 -13.41 27.17 12.03
N ASN A 8 -12.17 27.43 11.61
CA ASN A 8 -11.25 26.36 11.18
C ASN A 8 -10.25 25.91 12.26
N HIS A 9 -10.18 26.55 13.43
CA HIS A 9 -9.13 26.24 14.42
C HIS A 9 -9.45 25.08 15.37
N GLY A 10 -10.70 24.61 15.45
CA GLY A 10 -11.09 23.50 16.34
C GLY A 10 -10.57 22.14 15.87
N PHE A 11 -10.78 21.81 14.60
CA PHE A 11 -10.39 20.52 14.01
C PHE A 11 -8.87 20.29 14.10
N TRP A 12 -8.07 21.25 13.66
CA TRP A 12 -6.60 21.17 13.69
C TRP A 12 -6.01 21.10 15.10
N ARG A 13 -6.70 21.61 16.13
CA ARG A 13 -6.17 21.61 17.50
C ARG A 13 -6.33 20.26 18.18
N THR A 14 -7.41 19.54 17.87
CA THR A 14 -7.59 18.14 18.27
C THR A 14 -6.68 17.23 17.44
N PHE A 15 -6.60 17.45 16.11
CA PHE A 15 -5.75 16.68 15.19
C PHE A 15 -4.23 16.84 15.45
N ARG A 16 -3.79 17.99 15.99
CA ARG A 16 -2.37 18.26 16.31
C ARG A 16 -1.85 17.50 17.54
N LEU A 17 -2.71 17.08 18.45
CA LEU A 17 -2.26 16.47 19.71
C LEU A 17 -1.84 15.01 19.53
N GLU A 18 -2.20 14.36 18.41
CA GLU A 18 -2.01 12.92 18.24
C GLU A 18 -1.04 12.49 17.11
N ILE A 19 -0.77 13.29 16.05
CA ILE A 19 -0.13 12.71 14.83
C ILE A 19 1.07 13.47 14.24
N LEU A 20 1.44 14.69 14.65
CA LEU A 20 2.29 15.53 13.77
C LEU A 20 3.69 15.84 14.31
N GLN A 21 4.70 15.08 13.86
CA GLN A 21 6.06 15.61 13.70
C GLN A 21 6.43 15.77 12.21
N GLY A 22 6.39 17.01 11.73
CA GLY A 22 7.23 17.47 10.62
C GLY A 22 6.57 17.55 9.23
N PRO A 23 6.90 18.57 8.41
CA PRO A 23 6.40 18.73 7.04
C PRO A 23 7.08 17.82 6.00
N SER A 24 7.96 16.91 6.40
CA SER A 24 8.79 16.13 5.48
C SER A 24 8.45 14.64 5.42
N ASP A 25 8.04 14.02 6.54
CA ASP A 25 7.79 12.58 6.63
C ASP A 25 6.62 12.33 7.60
N TRP A 26 5.47 11.92 7.04
CA TRP A 26 4.28 11.62 7.84
C TRP A 26 4.38 10.16 8.31
N VAL A 27 4.52 9.97 9.62
CA VAL A 27 4.59 8.63 10.23
C VAL A 27 3.42 8.49 11.22
N SER A 28 2.46 7.64 10.88
CA SER A 28 1.43 7.19 11.83
C SER A 28 2.02 6.07 12.69
N GLN A 29 2.07 6.27 14.00
CA GLN A 29 2.37 5.23 14.99
C GLN A 29 1.20 5.17 15.97
N SER A 30 0.23 4.27 15.75
CA SER A 30 -0.70 3.88 16.82
C SER A 30 -0.22 2.58 17.44
N ALA A 31 0.32 2.71 18.66
CA ALA A 31 0.58 1.60 19.54
C ALA A 31 -0.70 1.37 20.37
N TYR A 32 -1.48 0.35 19.99
CA TYR A 32 -2.29 -0.50 20.89
C TYR A 32 -3.79 -0.33 21.18
N ASP A 33 -4.57 0.71 20.80
CA ASP A 33 -5.98 0.78 21.31
C ASP A 33 -7.16 0.66 20.33
N ASP A 34 -7.02 0.85 19.01
CA ASP A 34 -8.07 0.45 18.05
C ASP A 34 -7.50 0.39 16.61
N PRO A 35 -7.38 -0.79 15.97
CA PRO A 35 -6.87 -0.89 14.60
C PRO A 35 -7.75 -0.16 13.58
N ASP A 36 -9.05 0.00 13.86
CA ASP A 36 -9.98 0.73 13.00
C ASP A 36 -9.70 2.25 13.03
N GLU A 37 -9.19 2.76 14.15
CA GLU A 37 -8.99 4.19 14.34
C GLU A 37 -7.84 4.74 13.49
N GLY A 38 -6.68 4.08 13.48
CA GLY A 38 -5.53 4.54 12.68
C GLY A 38 -5.81 4.52 11.17
N THR A 39 -6.53 3.50 10.71
CA THR A 39 -6.99 3.36 9.33
C THR A 39 -7.96 4.49 8.97
N THR A 40 -8.95 4.75 9.82
CA THR A 40 -9.95 5.82 9.63
C THR A 40 -9.32 7.20 9.63
N GLN A 41 -8.39 7.46 10.57
CA GLN A 41 -7.69 8.74 10.68
C GLN A 41 -6.86 9.02 9.41
N LEU A 42 -6.16 8.01 8.87
CA LEU A 42 -5.41 8.14 7.62
C LEU A 42 -6.34 8.45 6.43
N SER A 43 -7.45 7.73 6.29
CA SER A 43 -8.41 8.00 5.21
C SER A 43 -9.01 9.40 5.33
N CYS A 44 -9.38 9.84 6.53
CA CYS A 44 -9.89 11.20 6.78
C CYS A 44 -8.85 12.27 6.41
N LEU A 45 -7.58 12.04 6.76
CA LEU A 45 -6.48 12.95 6.43
C LEU A 45 -6.27 13.06 4.92
N LEU A 46 -6.21 11.93 4.21
CA LEU A 46 -6.05 11.89 2.75
C LEU A 46 -7.21 12.58 2.02
N GLN A 47 -8.43 12.44 2.54
CA GLN A 47 -9.59 13.16 2.02
C GLN A 47 -9.47 14.67 2.28
N ALA A 48 -9.13 15.07 3.51
CA ALA A 48 -8.98 16.48 3.85
C ALA A 48 -7.91 17.15 2.99
N ILE A 49 -6.78 16.47 2.78
CA ILE A 49 -5.72 16.89 1.87
C ILE A 49 -6.24 17.04 0.44
N SER A 50 -6.98 16.06 -0.06
CA SER A 50 -7.54 16.06 -1.42
C SER A 50 -8.47 17.25 -1.69
N ASN A 51 -9.08 17.81 -0.64
CA ASN A 51 -9.96 18.97 -0.69
C ASN A 51 -9.22 20.32 -0.57
N THR A 52 -7.89 20.33 -0.52
CA THR A 52 -7.07 21.55 -0.37
C THR A 52 -5.95 21.58 -1.39
N ASP A 53 -5.39 22.74 -1.74
CA ASP A 53 -4.22 22.82 -2.64
C ASP A 53 -2.93 22.19 -2.05
N ALA A 54 -2.98 21.65 -0.82
CA ALA A 54 -1.84 20.99 -0.21
C ALA A 54 -1.46 19.66 -0.88
N TRP A 55 -2.39 19.01 -1.60
CA TRP A 55 -2.11 17.75 -2.33
C TRP A 55 -0.99 17.91 -3.37
N GLU A 56 -0.77 19.11 -3.89
CA GLU A 56 0.31 19.41 -4.83
C GLU A 56 1.71 19.18 -4.25
N LYS A 57 1.83 19.20 -2.92
CA LYS A 57 3.10 19.11 -2.20
C LYS A 57 3.41 17.71 -1.69
N ILE A 58 2.48 16.78 -1.83
CA ILE A 58 2.63 15.43 -1.30
C ILE A 58 3.25 14.56 -2.38
N SER A 59 4.51 14.19 -2.15
CA SER A 59 5.27 13.32 -3.04
C SER A 59 5.55 11.95 -2.44
N SER A 60 5.29 11.76 -1.15
CA SER A 60 5.55 10.50 -0.44
C SER A 60 4.45 10.21 0.58
N LEU A 61 4.10 8.92 0.70
CA LEU A 61 3.18 8.40 1.69
C LEU A 61 3.77 7.12 2.27
N THR A 62 3.97 7.12 3.59
CA THR A 62 4.36 5.94 4.34
C THR A 62 3.26 5.62 5.34
N SER A 63 2.78 4.39 5.33
CA SER A 63 1.70 3.93 6.21
C SER A 63 2.04 2.56 6.78
N SER A 64 1.77 2.40 8.08
CA SER A 64 1.84 1.12 8.77
C SER A 64 0.56 0.91 9.57
N THR A 65 -0.26 -0.06 9.19
CA THR A 65 -1.51 -0.41 9.88
C THR A 65 -1.46 -1.84 10.41
N CYS A 66 -2.41 -2.18 11.28
CA CYS A 66 -2.61 -3.55 11.77
C CYS A 66 -4.05 -3.96 11.47
N GLY A 67 -4.27 -5.15 10.92
CA GLY A 67 -5.58 -5.62 10.50
C GLY A 67 -6.02 -5.04 9.15
N ASP A 68 -6.43 -3.78 9.16
CA ASP A 68 -7.18 -3.19 8.04
C ASP A 68 -6.34 -2.25 7.15
N VAL A 69 -6.93 -1.88 6.01
CA VAL A 69 -6.32 -1.05 4.96
C VAL A 69 -7.07 0.26 4.81
N PHE A 70 -6.35 1.38 4.65
CA PHE A 70 -6.97 2.71 4.59
C PHE A 70 -7.79 2.98 3.32
N TRP A 71 -7.63 2.14 2.29
CA TRP A 71 -8.42 2.17 1.07
C TRP A 71 -9.66 1.26 1.13
N GLU A 72 -10.04 0.79 2.32
CA GLU A 72 -11.26 0.03 2.49
C GLU A 72 -12.51 0.90 2.27
N ALA A 73 -13.26 0.58 1.22
CA ALA A 73 -14.58 1.15 0.99
C ALA A 73 -15.59 0.33 1.80
N TYR A 74 -15.85 0.76 3.03
CA TYR A 74 -16.91 0.17 3.84
C TYR A 74 -18.30 0.46 3.23
N ASP A 75 -19.30 -0.37 3.53
CA ASP A 75 -20.73 0.01 3.40
C ASP A 75 -21.22 0.67 4.70
N ARG A 76 -20.30 1.35 5.42
CA ARG A 76 -20.60 2.15 6.61
C ARG A 76 -21.16 3.49 6.12
N PRO A 77 -22.17 4.08 6.77
CA PRO A 77 -22.83 5.32 6.32
C PRO A 77 -21.95 6.59 6.25
N ASN A 78 -20.63 6.49 6.34
CA ASN A 78 -19.63 7.57 6.12
C ASN A 78 -18.32 7.01 5.55
N SER A 79 -18.35 5.87 4.86
CA SER A 79 -17.15 5.29 4.26
C SER A 79 -16.58 6.22 3.20
N LEU A 80 -15.27 6.42 3.29
CA LEU A 80 -14.55 7.31 2.40
C LEU A 80 -14.28 6.58 1.09
N ASP A 81 -14.96 6.99 0.01
CA ASP A 81 -14.68 6.47 -1.32
C ASP A 81 -13.26 6.91 -1.74
N LEU A 82 -12.51 5.98 -2.33
CA LEU A 82 -11.21 6.25 -2.98
C LEU A 82 -11.28 7.44 -3.93
N ALA A 83 -12.43 7.66 -4.60
CA ALA A 83 -12.63 8.84 -5.45
C ALA A 83 -12.48 10.17 -4.69
N THR A 84 -12.83 10.21 -3.41
CA THR A 84 -12.69 11.43 -2.58
C THR A 84 -11.26 11.71 -2.14
N MET A 85 -10.36 10.72 -2.30
CA MET A 85 -8.94 10.83 -1.96
C MET A 85 -8.03 10.94 -3.19
N GLU A 86 -8.60 10.96 -4.39
CA GLU A 86 -7.86 10.88 -5.66
C GLU A 86 -6.77 11.95 -5.80
N ASN A 87 -7.09 13.19 -5.44
CA ASN A 87 -6.13 14.30 -5.55
C ASN A 87 -4.89 14.10 -4.68
N ALA A 88 -5.01 13.50 -3.49
CA ALA A 88 -3.89 13.23 -2.60
C ALA A 88 -2.87 12.24 -3.20
N PHE A 89 -3.25 11.46 -4.21
CA PHE A 89 -2.39 10.45 -4.83
C PHE A 89 -1.77 10.91 -6.15
N ASN A 90 -2.28 11.98 -6.76
CA ASN A 90 -1.87 12.39 -8.11
C ASN A 90 -0.36 12.66 -8.25
N ASN A 91 0.27 13.28 -7.24
CA ASN A 91 1.71 13.59 -7.26
C ASN A 91 2.57 12.60 -6.48
N LEU A 92 1.99 11.47 -6.07
CA LEU A 92 2.66 10.54 -5.20
C LEU A 92 3.77 9.82 -5.96
N GLY A 93 5.02 10.21 -5.69
CA GLY A 93 6.20 9.60 -6.27
C GLY A 93 6.70 8.37 -5.49
N THR A 94 6.42 8.32 -4.19
CA THR A 94 6.83 7.22 -3.29
C THR A 94 5.64 6.75 -2.45
N LEU A 95 5.45 5.44 -2.37
CA LEU A 95 4.44 4.82 -1.53
C LEU A 95 5.05 3.63 -0.78
N ASP A 96 5.06 3.67 0.55
CA ASP A 96 5.38 2.51 1.41
C ASP A 96 4.17 2.18 2.27
N VAL A 97 3.59 1.00 2.05
CA VAL A 97 2.48 0.50 2.84
C VAL A 97 2.87 -0.81 3.50
N LYS A 98 2.75 -0.83 4.82
CA LYS A 98 2.88 -2.00 5.67
C LYS A 98 1.54 -2.27 6.35
N VAL A 99 1.05 -3.51 6.23
CA VAL A 99 -0.14 -3.99 6.95
C VAL A 99 0.29 -5.22 7.72
N LEU A 100 0.27 -5.11 9.04
CA LEU A 100 0.55 -6.19 9.96
C LEU A 100 -0.75 -6.93 10.29
N ASN A 101 -0.68 -8.23 10.55
CA ASN A 101 -1.83 -9.05 10.94
C ASN A 101 -3.06 -8.86 10.05
N VAL A 102 -2.87 -8.91 8.73
CA VAL A 102 -3.91 -8.55 7.74
C VAL A 102 -5.21 -9.29 8.01
N SER A 103 -6.31 -8.55 8.18
CA SER A 103 -7.64 -9.07 8.48
C SER A 103 -8.24 -9.80 7.26
N GLU A 104 -9.22 -10.69 7.48
CA GLU A 104 -9.95 -11.34 6.38
C GLU A 104 -10.63 -10.32 5.46
N GLN A 105 -11.18 -9.26 6.07
CA GLN A 105 -11.84 -8.18 5.36
C GLN A 105 -10.84 -7.39 4.50
N ALA A 106 -9.67 -7.03 5.02
CA ALA A 106 -8.62 -6.38 4.24
C ALA A 106 -8.20 -7.26 3.06
N ARG A 107 -8.06 -8.58 3.25
CA ARG A 107 -7.77 -9.52 2.15
C ARG A 107 -8.85 -9.48 1.08
N PHE A 108 -10.12 -9.48 1.46
CA PHE A 108 -11.24 -9.35 0.52
C PHE A 108 -11.14 -8.05 -0.27
N GLN A 109 -10.94 -6.91 0.39
CA GLN A 109 -10.83 -5.58 -0.25
C GLN A 109 -9.66 -5.52 -1.25
N ILE A 110 -8.53 -6.10 -0.88
CA ILE A 110 -7.36 -6.22 -1.76
C ILE A 110 -7.74 -7.10 -2.98
N SER A 111 -8.41 -8.24 -2.75
CA SER A 111 -8.84 -9.19 -3.80
C SER A 111 -9.83 -8.62 -4.83
N ILE A 112 -10.72 -7.73 -4.41
CA ILE A 112 -11.73 -7.12 -5.31
C ILE A 112 -11.17 -5.93 -6.11
N GLY A 113 -9.88 -5.64 -5.98
CA GLY A 113 -9.17 -4.67 -6.81
C GLY A 113 -9.17 -3.23 -6.30
N HIS A 114 -9.52 -2.98 -5.03
CA HIS A 114 -9.41 -1.62 -4.46
C HIS A 114 -7.95 -1.15 -4.39
N LEU A 115 -7.03 -2.05 -4.05
CA LEU A 115 -5.60 -1.79 -4.14
C LEU A 115 -5.19 -1.40 -5.56
N ALA A 116 -5.66 -2.13 -6.58
CA ALA A 116 -5.39 -1.78 -7.98
C ALA A 116 -5.96 -0.41 -8.37
N ARG A 117 -7.20 -0.11 -7.95
CA ARG A 117 -7.83 1.19 -8.21
C ARG A 117 -7.01 2.32 -7.59
N PHE A 118 -6.63 2.19 -6.31
CA PHE A 118 -5.78 3.13 -5.62
C PHE A 118 -4.44 3.34 -6.34
N LEU A 119 -3.73 2.26 -6.67
CA LEU A 119 -2.43 2.33 -7.33
C LEU A 119 -2.49 2.95 -8.74
N ASN A 120 -3.62 2.82 -9.44
CA ASN A 120 -3.83 3.46 -10.74
C ASN A 120 -4.05 4.98 -10.63
N LEU A 121 -4.42 5.50 -9.46
CA LEU A 121 -4.51 6.95 -9.21
C LEU A 121 -3.11 7.57 -8.98
N ALA A 122 -2.16 6.79 -8.44
CA ALA A 122 -0.78 7.21 -8.22
C ALA A 122 0.06 7.15 -9.50
N THR A 123 -0.28 7.96 -10.51
CA THR A 123 0.35 7.90 -11.85
C THR A 123 1.81 8.36 -11.88
N GLU A 124 2.23 9.15 -10.89
CA GLU A 124 3.61 9.65 -10.74
C GLU A 124 4.52 8.71 -9.96
N LEU A 125 4.03 7.52 -9.58
CA LEU A 125 4.75 6.61 -8.70
C LEU A 125 6.06 6.10 -9.33
N THR A 126 7.15 6.29 -8.61
CA THR A 126 8.50 5.85 -8.98
C THR A 126 9.07 4.80 -8.02
N SER A 127 8.58 4.78 -6.78
CA SER A 127 8.97 3.83 -5.74
C SER A 127 7.73 3.29 -5.04
N LEU A 128 7.61 1.96 -4.98
CA LEU A 128 6.50 1.27 -4.35
C LEU A 128 7.02 0.19 -3.40
N ALA A 129 6.64 0.28 -2.14
CA ALA A 129 6.83 -0.77 -1.14
C ALA A 129 5.46 -1.27 -0.65
N LEU A 130 5.20 -2.56 -0.80
CA LEU A 130 4.00 -3.22 -0.26
C LEU A 130 4.40 -4.38 0.65
N CYS A 131 4.05 -4.29 1.92
CA CYS A 131 4.32 -5.30 2.93
C CYS A 131 2.99 -5.73 3.56
N PHE A 132 2.57 -6.96 3.30
CA PHE A 132 1.39 -7.57 3.91
C PHE A 132 1.88 -8.77 4.72
N GLN A 133 1.96 -8.57 6.04
CA GLN A 133 2.36 -9.61 6.97
C GLN A 133 1.10 -10.21 7.58
N ASP A 134 0.91 -11.50 7.37
CA ASP A 134 -0.13 -12.26 8.03
C ASP A 134 0.37 -12.78 9.38
N PRO A 135 -0.54 -13.06 10.32
CA PRO A 135 -0.17 -13.80 11.52
C PRO A 135 0.40 -15.17 11.11
N GLU A 136 1.35 -15.70 11.89
CA GLU A 136 1.90 -17.05 11.68
C GLU A 136 0.76 -18.08 11.71
N ILE A 137 0.31 -18.53 10.55
CA ILE A 137 -0.66 -19.62 10.47
C ILE A 137 0.15 -20.92 10.42
N GLU A 138 0.07 -21.69 11.50
CA GLU A 138 0.79 -22.95 11.70
C GLU A 138 0.51 -24.02 10.62
N ASP A 139 -0.59 -23.87 9.85
CA ASP A 139 -1.04 -24.84 8.86
C ASP A 139 -0.97 -24.30 7.41
N SER A 140 0.17 -24.53 6.77
CA SER A 140 0.51 -24.06 5.41
C SER A 140 -0.46 -24.48 4.28
N THR A 141 -1.27 -25.52 4.51
CA THR A 141 -2.15 -26.09 3.47
C THR A 141 -3.46 -25.32 3.32
N THR A 142 -4.06 -24.88 4.42
CA THR A 142 -5.28 -24.04 4.43
C THR A 142 -4.95 -22.61 4.01
N TYR A 143 -3.76 -22.15 4.35
CA TYR A 143 -3.21 -20.83 4.05
C TYR A 143 -3.14 -20.53 2.53
N CYS A 144 -2.92 -21.52 1.67
CA CYS A 144 -2.76 -21.24 0.23
C CYS A 144 -4.06 -20.89 -0.52
N ASN A 145 -5.23 -21.24 0.03
CA ASN A 145 -6.52 -21.08 -0.64
C ASN A 145 -7.26 -19.79 -0.27
N LEU A 146 -6.90 -19.17 0.86
CA LEU A 146 -7.56 -17.98 1.40
C LEU A 146 -6.83 -16.67 1.07
N HIS A 147 -5.61 -16.75 0.52
CA HIS A 147 -4.79 -15.57 0.28
C HIS A 147 -4.95 -15.13 -1.17
N PRO A 148 -5.27 -13.85 -1.41
CA PRO A 148 -5.42 -13.35 -2.76
C PRO A 148 -4.07 -13.42 -3.48
N ASP A 149 -4.08 -14.00 -4.67
CA ASP A 149 -2.88 -14.10 -5.50
C ASP A 149 -2.53 -12.70 -6.04
N PHE A 150 -1.25 -12.30 -5.97
CA PHE A 150 -0.76 -11.04 -6.53
C PHE A 150 -1.18 -10.78 -7.97
N ARG A 151 -1.33 -11.85 -8.75
CA ARG A 151 -1.90 -11.73 -10.09
C ARG A 151 -3.29 -11.11 -10.04
N ASP A 152 -4.17 -11.63 -9.19
CA ASP A 152 -5.54 -11.15 -9.08
C ASP A 152 -5.55 -9.72 -8.55
N LEU A 153 -4.63 -9.41 -7.62
CA LEU A 153 -4.48 -8.08 -7.04
C LEU A 153 -4.10 -6.99 -8.03
N LEU A 154 -3.18 -7.27 -8.96
CA LEU A 154 -2.49 -6.22 -9.72
C LEU A 154 -2.52 -6.41 -11.24
N HIS A 155 -3.33 -7.33 -11.76
CA HIS A 155 -3.36 -7.63 -13.21
C HIS A 155 -3.66 -6.43 -14.12
N ASN A 156 -4.41 -5.44 -13.65
CA ASN A 156 -4.80 -4.24 -14.40
C ASN A 156 -4.06 -2.97 -13.98
N VAL A 157 -3.03 -3.08 -13.16
CA VAL A 157 -2.25 -1.92 -12.72
C VAL A 157 -1.15 -1.65 -13.74
N GLN A 158 -1.01 -0.41 -14.18
CA GLN A 158 0.06 0.00 -15.09
C GLN A 158 0.94 1.06 -14.43
N TRP A 159 2.22 0.76 -14.24
CA TRP A 159 3.17 1.70 -13.66
C TRP A 159 4.26 2.10 -14.66
N PRO A 160 3.99 3.11 -15.52
CA PRO A 160 4.96 3.53 -16.51
C PRO A 160 6.26 4.10 -15.90
N LYS A 161 6.24 4.49 -14.61
CA LYS A 161 7.33 5.21 -13.94
C LYS A 161 7.97 4.47 -12.78
N VAL A 162 7.41 3.35 -12.30
CA VAL A 162 7.94 2.63 -11.14
C VAL A 162 9.30 2.02 -11.49
N GLN A 163 10.33 2.50 -10.80
CA GLN A 163 11.71 2.04 -10.93
C GLN A 163 12.13 1.16 -9.75
N HIS A 164 11.54 1.36 -8.57
CA HIS A 164 11.84 0.64 -7.34
C HIS A 164 10.58 -0.08 -6.86
N LEU A 165 10.68 -1.39 -6.72
CA LEU A 165 9.59 -2.22 -6.22
C LEU A 165 10.09 -3.09 -5.08
N THR A 166 9.56 -2.82 -3.90
CA THR A 166 9.74 -3.63 -2.70
C THR A 166 8.43 -4.33 -2.42
N LEU A 167 8.47 -5.64 -2.25
CA LEU A 167 7.29 -6.42 -1.95
C LEU A 167 7.62 -7.38 -0.79
N SER A 168 6.64 -7.70 0.07
CA SER A 168 6.80 -8.63 1.20
C SER A 168 5.45 -9.22 1.58
N THR A 169 5.11 -10.42 1.09
CA THR A 169 3.73 -10.96 1.10
C THR A 169 3.63 -12.34 0.44
N ALA A 170 2.73 -13.22 0.89
CA ALA A 170 2.58 -14.55 0.29
C ALA A 170 2.09 -14.49 -1.18
N THR A 171 2.71 -15.27 -2.08
CA THR A 171 2.27 -15.34 -3.50
C THR A 171 2.68 -16.63 -4.20
N LYS A 172 2.10 -16.91 -5.37
CA LYS A 172 2.51 -18.01 -6.26
C LYS A 172 3.63 -17.53 -7.18
N GLY A 173 4.70 -18.31 -7.31
CA GLY A 173 5.87 -17.91 -8.11
C GLY A 173 5.56 -17.53 -9.56
N MET A 174 4.71 -18.28 -10.25
CA MET A 174 4.32 -17.96 -11.64
C MET A 174 3.48 -16.68 -11.76
N SER A 175 2.69 -16.38 -10.74
CA SER A 175 1.89 -15.15 -10.70
C SER A 175 2.76 -13.92 -10.49
N LEU A 176 3.76 -14.02 -9.61
CA LEU A 176 4.79 -13.02 -9.43
C LEU A 176 5.53 -12.72 -10.74
N ILE A 177 6.01 -13.75 -11.45
CA ILE A 177 6.72 -13.56 -12.74
C ILE A 177 5.81 -12.87 -13.78
N ARG A 178 4.54 -13.28 -13.88
CA ARG A 178 3.59 -12.66 -14.82
C ARG A 178 3.35 -11.18 -14.48
N PHE A 179 3.17 -10.88 -13.20
CA PHE A 179 3.01 -9.51 -12.74
C PHE A 179 4.24 -8.66 -13.06
N LEU A 180 5.44 -9.14 -12.73
CA LEU A 180 6.70 -8.45 -13.02
C LEU A 180 6.90 -8.22 -14.52
N LYS A 181 6.49 -9.17 -15.36
CA LYS A 181 6.52 -9.01 -16.82
C LYS A 181 5.71 -7.81 -17.31
N ASN A 182 4.57 -7.53 -16.68
CA ASN A 182 3.72 -6.41 -17.06
C ASN A 182 4.34 -5.06 -16.65
N GLN A 183 5.19 -5.04 -15.63
CA GLN A 183 5.86 -3.83 -15.12
C GLN A 183 7.32 -3.71 -15.60
N ALA A 184 7.76 -4.59 -16.49
CA ALA A 184 9.18 -4.82 -16.78
C ALA A 184 9.92 -3.64 -17.43
N SER A 185 9.22 -2.73 -18.09
CA SER A 185 9.84 -1.69 -18.91
C SER A 185 10.51 -0.58 -18.11
N SER A 186 9.97 -0.24 -16.94
CA SER A 186 10.42 0.84 -16.06
C SER A 186 11.22 0.35 -14.87
N LEU A 187 11.00 -0.89 -14.44
CA LEU A 187 11.56 -1.45 -13.21
C LEU A 187 13.09 -1.63 -13.31
N ARG A 188 13.82 -1.06 -12.34
CA ARG A 188 15.30 -1.14 -12.23
C ARG A 188 15.76 -1.83 -10.96
N HIS A 189 15.01 -1.70 -9.88
CA HIS A 189 15.35 -2.24 -8.58
C HIS A 189 14.18 -3.05 -8.04
N LEU A 190 14.46 -4.30 -7.69
CA LEU A 190 13.48 -5.23 -7.14
C LEU A 190 14.01 -5.79 -5.83
N GLU A 191 13.23 -5.61 -4.76
CA GLU A 191 13.56 -6.09 -3.44
C GLU A 191 12.46 -7.02 -2.94
N PHE A 192 12.89 -8.14 -2.36
CA PHE A 192 11.99 -9.11 -1.78
C PHE A 192 12.19 -9.28 -0.27
N GLY A 193 11.14 -9.06 0.53
CA GLY A 193 11.12 -9.22 1.98
C GLY A 193 10.97 -10.68 2.48
N THR A 194 10.47 -10.87 3.70
CA THR A 194 10.11 -12.20 4.21
C THR A 194 8.93 -12.75 3.43
N TYR A 195 9.19 -13.78 2.63
CA TYR A 195 8.23 -14.32 1.67
C TYR A 195 7.95 -15.79 1.83
N SER A 196 6.68 -16.15 1.70
CA SER A 196 6.25 -17.50 1.39
C SER A 196 5.84 -17.59 -0.09
N LEU A 197 6.65 -18.29 -0.89
CA LEU A 197 6.17 -18.81 -2.17
C LEU A 197 5.23 -19.98 -1.87
N THR A 198 3.95 -19.84 -2.22
CA THR A 198 2.94 -20.87 -1.96
C THR A 198 3.04 -22.02 -2.96
N TRP A 199 2.78 -23.25 -2.49
CA TRP A 199 2.61 -24.61 -3.07
C TRP A 199 3.22 -24.99 -4.46
N HIS A 200 3.45 -24.09 -5.41
CA HIS A 200 3.85 -24.38 -6.78
C HIS A 200 4.98 -23.49 -7.34
N GLY A 201 5.88 -22.99 -6.49
CA GLY A 201 7.08 -22.28 -6.94
C GLY A 201 8.23 -22.45 -5.98
N THR A 202 9.44 -22.62 -6.52
CA THR A 202 10.67 -22.47 -5.73
C THR A 202 11.28 -21.11 -6.05
N TRP A 203 11.94 -20.49 -5.06
CA TRP A 203 12.70 -19.28 -5.29
C TRP A 203 13.76 -19.48 -6.39
N ALA A 204 14.35 -20.67 -6.44
CA ALA A 204 15.24 -21.06 -7.53
C ALA A 204 14.59 -20.92 -8.92
N GLY A 205 13.34 -21.38 -9.09
CA GLY A 205 12.61 -21.23 -10.35
C GLY A 205 12.30 -19.77 -10.68
N VAL A 206 11.87 -18.99 -9.69
CA VAL A 206 11.62 -17.54 -9.87
C VAL A 206 12.90 -16.82 -10.30
N ILE A 207 13.99 -17.01 -9.55
CA ILE A 207 15.30 -16.38 -9.82
C ILE A 207 15.82 -16.76 -11.21
N GLN A 208 15.60 -17.99 -11.68
CA GLN A 208 15.99 -18.42 -13.03
C GLN A 208 15.19 -17.72 -14.14
N GLU A 209 13.93 -17.36 -13.90
CA GLU A 209 13.08 -16.70 -14.88
C GLU A 209 13.23 -15.16 -14.88
N LEU A 210 13.61 -14.55 -13.75
CA LEU A 210 13.72 -13.08 -13.62
C LEU A 210 14.55 -12.41 -14.75
N PRO A 211 15.75 -12.90 -15.11
CA PRO A 211 16.58 -12.27 -16.14
C PRO A 211 15.97 -12.32 -17.56
N ARG A 212 14.99 -13.20 -17.79
CA ARG A 212 14.29 -13.30 -19.10
C ARG A 212 13.17 -12.28 -19.23
N VAL A 213 12.73 -11.72 -18.10
CA VAL A 213 11.53 -10.90 -18.01
C VAL A 213 11.87 -9.47 -17.64
N LEU A 214 12.91 -9.27 -16.83
CA LEU A 214 13.29 -7.96 -16.29
C LEU A 214 14.72 -7.60 -16.70
N SER A 215 14.98 -6.29 -16.79
CA SER A 215 16.32 -5.71 -16.93
C SER A 215 16.61 -4.86 -15.70
N LEU A 216 17.03 -5.54 -14.62
CA LEU A 216 17.29 -4.94 -13.32
C LEU A 216 18.75 -4.49 -13.19
N ASP A 217 18.94 -3.34 -12.55
CA ASP A 217 20.25 -2.84 -12.11
C ASP A 217 20.60 -3.44 -10.73
N ARG A 218 19.60 -3.71 -9.90
CA ARG A 218 19.75 -4.27 -8.55
C ARG A 218 18.64 -5.25 -8.20
N PHE A 219 19.00 -6.32 -7.50
CA PHE A 219 18.10 -7.35 -7.01
C PHE A 219 18.55 -7.83 -5.64
N ASP A 220 17.69 -7.70 -4.63
CA ASP A 220 18.02 -8.04 -3.25
C ASP A 220 16.91 -8.86 -2.56
N PHE A 221 17.33 -9.68 -1.60
CA PHE A 221 16.46 -10.24 -0.56
C PHE A 221 16.78 -9.56 0.76
N PHE A 222 15.77 -9.25 1.55
CA PHE A 222 15.96 -8.69 2.89
C PHE A 222 15.06 -9.39 3.91
N GLU A 223 15.58 -9.55 5.12
CA GLU A 223 14.76 -9.78 6.30
C GLU A 223 14.45 -8.39 6.87
N ARG A 224 13.18 -7.95 6.79
CA ARG A 224 12.78 -6.71 7.48
C ARG A 224 12.78 -7.07 8.96
N SER A 225 13.80 -6.58 9.69
CA SER A 225 13.84 -6.66 11.14
C SER A 225 12.58 -5.99 11.70
N GLU A 226 11.91 -6.68 12.62
CA GLU A 226 10.66 -6.21 13.26
C GLU A 226 10.77 -4.83 13.90
#